data_AF-A0A1H0PJG8-F1
#
_entry.id   AF-A0A1H0PJG8-F1
#
_cell.length_a   1.000
_cell.length_b   1.000
_cell.length_c   1.000
_cell.angle_alpha   90.00
_cell.angle_beta   90.00
_cell.angle_gamma   90.00
#
_symmetry.space_group_name_H-M   'P 1'
#
loop_
_entity.id
_entity.type
_entity.pdbx_description
1 polymer ?
#
loop_
_entity_poly.entity_id
_entity_poly.type
_entity_poly.pdbx_seq_one_letter_code
_entity_poly.pdbx_strand_id
1 'polypeptide(L)' 'MSAPIEQLDPEVQEQLRAHLEISDNSELPGPGENYEEILTFFGEQYEALKQEVEVVKTRIAYLLESLPQYIDQAGGSR' A
#
# COMPACT_ATOMS: atom_id res chain seq x y z
N MET A 1 -19.27 -8.16 3.02
CA MET A 1 -19.18 -9.03 1.83
C MET A 1 -17.84 -8.73 1.19
N SER A 2 -16.94 -9.71 1.13
CA SER A 2 -15.62 -9.57 0.51
C SER A 2 -15.77 -9.61 -1.01
N ALA A 3 -15.08 -8.75 -1.75
CA ALA A 3 -15.01 -8.86 -3.20
C ALA A 3 -14.31 -10.18 -3.59
N PRO A 4 -14.69 -10.84 -4.71
CA PRO A 4 -13.99 -12.00 -5.24
C PRO A 4 -12.51 -11.69 -5.50
N ILE A 5 -11.62 -12.66 -5.24
CA ILE A 5 -10.17 -12.48 -5.41
C ILE A 5 -9.82 -12.17 -6.88
N GLU A 6 -10.61 -12.67 -7.82
CA GLU A 6 -10.45 -12.41 -9.26
C GLU A 6 -10.74 -10.96 -9.66
N GLN A 7 -11.37 -10.17 -8.78
CA GLN A 7 -11.63 -8.74 -9.00
C GLN A 7 -10.54 -7.84 -8.44
N LEU A 8 -9.53 -8.40 -7.77
CA LEU A 8 -8.38 -7.64 -7.31
C LEU A 8 -7.54 -7.15 -8.49
N ASP A 9 -6.73 -6.13 -8.24
CA ASP A 9 -5.76 -5.66 -9.21
C ASP A 9 -4.81 -6.81 -9.63
N PRO A 10 -4.47 -6.96 -10.92
CA PRO A 10 -3.56 -7.99 -11.40
C PRO A 10 -2.22 -8.04 -10.64
N GLU A 11 -1.69 -6.90 -10.23
CA GLU A 11 -0.44 -6.84 -9.45
C GLU A 11 -0.63 -7.46 -8.05
N VAL A 12 -1.75 -7.16 -7.40
CA VAL A 12 -2.09 -7.73 -6.08
C VAL A 12 -2.32 -9.23 -6.19
N GLN A 13 -2.95 -9.70 -7.27
CA GLN A 13 -3.12 -11.14 -7.52
C GLN A 13 -1.76 -11.83 -7.71
N GLU A 14 -0.82 -11.21 -8.43
CA GLU A 14 0.54 -11.73 -8.61
C GLU A 14 1.31 -11.80 -7.28
N GLN A 15 1.24 -10.75 -6.47
CA GLN A 15 1.86 -10.72 -5.15
C GLN A 15 1.26 -11.77 -4.21
N LEU A 16 -0.07 -11.94 -4.24
CA LEU A 16 -0.75 -12.97 -3.45
C LEU A 16 -0.34 -14.38 -3.90
N ARG A 17 -0.25 -14.63 -5.22
CA ARG A 17 0.24 -15.91 -5.74
C ARG A 17 1.68 -16.19 -5.31
N ALA A 18 2.56 -15.18 -5.37
CA ALA A 18 3.94 -15.30 -4.92
C ALA A 18 4.03 -15.57 -3.41
N HIS A 19 3.17 -14.93 -2.59
CA HIS A 19 3.13 -15.14 -1.14
C HIS A 19 2.66 -16.56 -0.78
N LEU A 20 1.68 -17.09 -1.52
CA LEU A 20 1.15 -18.44 -1.31
C LEU A 20 1.94 -19.53 -2.06
N GLU A 21 3.01 -19.17 -2.76
CA GLU A 21 3.84 -20.07 -3.59
C GLU A 21 3.04 -20.87 -4.65
N ILE A 22 1.98 -20.27 -5.20
CA ILE A 22 1.11 -20.89 -6.21
C ILE A 22 1.37 -20.34 -7.61
N SER A 23 1.11 -21.17 -8.62
CA SER A 23 1.42 -20.85 -10.02
C SER A 23 0.26 -20.14 -10.74
N ASP A 24 -0.97 -20.41 -10.32
CA ASP A 24 -2.20 -19.96 -11.00
C ASP A 24 -3.29 -19.60 -9.98
N ASN A 25 -4.19 -18.69 -10.36
CA ASN A 25 -5.31 -18.27 -9.51
C ASN A 25 -6.31 -19.39 -9.22
N SER A 26 -6.36 -20.44 -10.06
CA SER A 26 -7.18 -21.63 -9.81
C SER A 26 -6.67 -22.49 -8.64
N GLU A 27 -5.42 -22.27 -8.21
CA GLU A 27 -4.83 -22.88 -7.01
C GLU A 27 -5.10 -22.04 -5.76
N LEU A 28 -5.78 -20.89 -5.89
CA LEU A 28 -6.13 -20.08 -4.74
C LEU A 28 -7.04 -20.87 -3.80
N PRO A 29 -6.74 -20.84 -2.49
CA PRO A 29 -7.54 -21.55 -1.51
C PRO A 29 -8.99 -21.08 -1.56
N GLY A 30 -9.92 -22.04 -1.64
CA GLY A 30 -11.34 -21.76 -1.51
C GLY A 30 -11.68 -21.25 -0.11
N PRO A 31 -12.86 -20.63 0.09
CA PRO A 31 -13.28 -20.17 1.40
C PRO A 31 -13.32 -21.32 2.42
N GLY A 32 -12.33 -21.37 3.31
CA GLY A 32 -12.21 -22.36 4.39
C GLY A 32 -10.83 -22.99 4.54
N GLU A 33 -10.09 -23.18 3.46
CA GLU A 33 -8.69 -23.63 3.49
C GLU A 33 -7.78 -22.42 3.33
N ASN A 34 -6.70 -22.32 4.12
CA ASN A 34 -5.67 -21.25 4.08
C ASN A 34 -6.19 -19.80 4.03
N TYR A 35 -7.45 -19.56 4.41
CA TYR A 35 -8.04 -18.22 4.44
C TYR A 35 -7.33 -17.30 5.44
N GLU A 36 -6.72 -17.86 6.49
CA GLU A 36 -5.91 -17.11 7.45
C GLU A 36 -4.62 -16.55 6.84
N GLU A 37 -3.98 -17.28 5.91
CA GLU A 37 -2.79 -16.80 5.19
C GLU A 37 -3.16 -15.65 4.25
N ILE A 38 -4.30 -15.76 3.55
CA ILE A 38 -4.84 -14.68 2.71
C ILE A 38 -5.14 -13.43 3.55
N LEU A 39 -5.78 -13.59 4.71
CA LEU A 39 -6.02 -12.47 5.63
C LEU A 39 -4.73 -11.86 6.16
N THR A 40 -3.72 -12.68 6.43
CA THR A 40 -2.40 -12.23 6.86
C THR A 40 -1.75 -11.37 5.78
N PHE A 41 -1.73 -11.85 4.53
CA PHE A 41 -1.24 -11.09 3.39
C PHE A 41 -1.91 -9.71 3.28
N PHE A 42 -3.25 -9.65 3.29
CA PHE A 42 -3.95 -8.35 3.21
C PHE A 42 -3.71 -7.47 4.43
N GLY A 43 -3.56 -8.06 5.62
CA GLY A 43 -3.20 -7.34 6.84
C GLY A 43 -1.82 -6.69 6.73
N GLU A 44 -0.83 -7.41 6.21
CA GLU A 44 0.53 -6.90 5.97
C GLU A 44 0.52 -5.79 4.93
N GLN A 45 -0.16 -5.98 3.80
CA GLN A 45 -0.30 -4.95 2.76
C GLN A 45 -0.97 -3.68 3.30
N TYR A 46 -2.00 -3.84 4.14
CA TYR A 46 -2.67 -2.71 4.77
C TYR A 46 -1.75 -1.93 5.72
N GLU A 47 -1.01 -2.61 6.59
CA GLU A 47 -0.10 -1.94 7.52
C GLU A 47 1.09 -1.31 6.79
N ALA A 48 1.61 -1.92 5.71
CA ALA A 48 2.62 -1.32 4.85
C ALA A 48 2.11 -0.01 4.23
N LEU A 49 0.93 -0.03 3.60
CA LEU A 49 0.34 1.16 3.00
C LEU A 49 0.10 2.28 4.03
N LYS A 50 -0.33 1.92 5.24
CA LYS A 50 -0.53 2.87 6.33
C LYS A 50 0.79 3.53 6.75
N GLN A 51 1.90 2.79 6.80
CA GLN A 51 3.22 3.36 7.07
C GLN A 51 3.66 4.31 5.94
N GLU A 52 3.46 3.92 4.67
CA GLU A 52 3.77 4.80 3.53
C GLU A 52 3.00 6.11 3.58
N VAL A 53 1.71 6.06 3.92
CA VAL A 53 0.87 7.24 4.11
C VAL A 53 1.43 8.16 5.19
N GLU A 54 1.90 7.62 6.32
CA GLU A 54 2.51 8.43 7.39
C GLU A 54 3.83 9.08 6.94
N VAL A 55 4.65 8.38 6.15
CA VAL A 55 5.87 8.94 5.55
C VAL A 55 5.52 10.09 4.61
N VAL A 56 4.53 9.90 3.74
CA VAL A 56 4.07 10.94 2.81
C VAL A 56 3.53 12.16 3.57
N LYS A 57 2.70 11.96 4.60
CA LYS A 57 2.20 13.04 5.46
C LYS A 57 3.34 13.82 6.10
N THR A 58 4.33 13.13 6.66
CA THR A 58 5.50 13.75 7.28
C THR A 58 6.26 14.60 6.26
N ARG A 59 6.45 14.08 5.04
CA ARG A 59 7.13 14.80 3.96
C ARG A 59 6.35 16.04 3.51
N ILE A 60 5.02 15.93 3.40
CA ILE A 60 4.16 17.07 3.09
C ILE A 60 4.27 18.15 4.17
N ALA A 61 4.19 17.76 5.45
CA ALA A 61 4.32 18.69 6.58
C ALA A 61 5.67 19.45 6.53
N TYR A 62 6.77 18.72 6.34
CA TYR A 62 8.10 19.31 6.18
C TYR A 62 8.16 20.32 5.02
N LEU A 63 7.58 19.99 3.86
CA LEU A 63 7.55 20.89 2.72
C LEU A 63 6.72 22.14 3.02
N LEU A 64 5.57 22.01 3.68
CA LEU A 64 4.74 23.15 4.05
C LEU A 64 5.42 24.09 5.06
N GLU A 65 6.23 23.56 5.97
CA GLU A 65 7.01 24.35 6.92
C GLU A 65 8.24 25.04 6.29
N SER A 66 8.88 24.37 5.34
CA SER A 66 10.15 24.85 4.75
C SER A 66 9.96 25.74 3.52
N LEU A 67 8.95 25.48 2.67
CA LEU A 67 8.72 26.23 1.44
C LEU A 67 8.53 27.75 1.64
N PRO A 68 7.79 28.23 2.67
CA PRO A 68 7.68 29.67 2.93
C PRO A 68 9.03 30.35 3.13
N GLN A 69 9.99 29.68 3.79
CA GLN A 69 11.32 30.23 4.06
C GLN A 69 12.11 30.46 2.77
N TYR A 70 11.96 29.58 1.78
CA TYR A 70 12.59 29.73 0.46
C TYR A 70 11.91 30.81 -0.39
N ILE A 71 10.59 30.96 -0.26
CA ILE A 71 9.84 32.03 -0.95
C ILE A 71 10.23 33.40 -0.38
N ASP A 72 10.33 33.52 0.96
CA ASP A 72 10.70 34.77 1.63
C ASP A 72 12.16 35.15 1.37
N GLN A 73 13.08 34.18 1.31
CA GLN A 73 14.47 34.43 0.88
C GLN A 73 14.57 34.91 -0.57
N ALA A 74 13.73 34.39 -1.47
CA ALA A 74 13.68 34.84 -2.86
C ALA A 74 13.00 36.22 -3.02
N GLY A 75 12.08 36.58 -2.12
CA GLY A 75 11.35 37.86 -2.12
C GLY A 75 12.03 39.01 -1.37
N GLY A 76 12.92 38.72 -0.41
CA GLY A 76 13.57 39.71 0.47
C GLY A 76 14.81 40.42 -0.08
N SER A 77 15.17 40.21 -1.35
CA SER A 77 16.34 40.85 -2.00
C SER A 77 15.95 41.95 -3.02
N ARG A 78 14.80 42.61 -2.84
CA ARG A 78 14.39 43.76 -3.67
C ARG A 78 14.12 45.00 -2.84
#